data_AF-T1BDV6-F1
#
_entry.id   AF-T1BDV6-F1
#
_cell.length_a   1.000
_cell.length_b   1.000
_cell.length_c   1.000
_cell.angle_alpha   90.00
_cell.angle_beta   90.00
_cell.angle_gamma   90.00
#
_symmetry.space_group_name_H-M   'P 1'
#
loop_
_entity.id
_entity.type
_entity.pdbx_description
1 polymer ?
#
loop_
_entity_poly.entity_id
_entity_poly.type
_entity_poly.pdbx_seq_one_letter_code
_entity_poly.pdbx_strand_id
1 'polypeptide(L)' 'LVLVTSGLARSLGEAARLVVQGGVTLDGARVAEWRTPVTPAPGAVLKVGPRHFVRLVRAG' A
#
# COMPACT_ATOMS: atom_id res chain seq x y z
N LEU A 1 3.59 -3.08 -6.91
CA LEU A 1 4.18 -1.87 -7.54
C LEU A 1 3.96 -0.63 -6.69
N VAL A 2 2.70 -0.29 -6.34
CA VAL A 2 2.36 0.99 -5.68
C VAL A 2 3.12 1.25 -4.37
N LEU A 3 3.35 0.22 -3.54
CA LEU A 3 4.14 0.31 -2.31
C LEU A 3 5.60 0.70 -2.58
N VAL A 4 6.16 0.26 -3.71
CA VAL A 4 7.54 0.57 -4.09
C VAL A 4 7.64 1.97 -4.66
N THR A 5 6.73 2.33 -5.58
CA THR A 5 6.73 3.64 -6.23
C THR A 5 6.35 4.79 -5.28
N SER A 6 5.68 4.49 -4.17
CA SER A 6 5.38 5.46 -3.09
C SER A 6 6.46 5.54 -2.01
N GLY A 7 7.55 4.76 -2.12
CA GLY A 7 8.62 4.72 -1.12
C GLY A 7 8.27 3.99 0.18
N LEU A 8 7.10 3.35 0.25
CA LEU A 8 6.65 2.57 1.41
C LEU A 8 7.32 1.18 1.52
N ALA A 9 7.94 0.72 0.44
CA ALA A 9 8.76 -0.49 0.41
C ALA A 9 9.95 -0.28 -0.54
N ARG A 10 11.12 -0.84 -0.22
CA ARG A 10 12.34 -0.75 -1.02
C ARG A 10 12.38 -1.74 -2.18
N SER A 11 11.51 -2.76 -2.16
CA SER A 11 11.44 -3.79 -3.20
C SER A 11 10.06 -4.43 -3.29
N LEU A 12 9.80 -5.16 -4.38
CA LEU A 12 8.58 -5.97 -4.53
C LEU A 12 8.49 -7.10 -3.48
N GLY A 13 9.62 -7.74 -3.15
CA GLY A 13 9.66 -8.80 -2.14
C GLY A 13 9.32 -8.28 -0.74
N GLU A 14 9.82 -7.10 -0.39
CA GLU A 14 9.44 -6.42 0.86
C GLU A 14 7.95 -6.05 0.87
N ALA A 15 7.45 -5.46 -0.23
CA ALA A 15 6.05 -5.12 -0.36
C ALA A 15 5.13 -6.35 -0.16
N ALA A 16 5.48 -7.49 -0.77
CA ALA A 16 4.73 -8.74 -0.59
C ALA A 16 4.75 -9.21 0.87
N ARG A 17 5.91 -9.17 1.54
CA ARG A 17 6.02 -9.53 2.97
C ARG A 17 5.14 -8.64 3.84
N LEU A 18 5.16 -7.33 3.63
CA LEU A 18 4.34 -6.38 4.38
C LEU A 18 2.84 -6.69 4.25
N VAL A 19 2.37 -6.99 3.04
CA VAL A 19 0.96 -7.35 2.80
C VAL A 19 0.61 -8.68 3.46
N VAL A 20 1.40 -9.74 3.22
CA VAL A 20 1.17 -11.09 3.77
C VAL A 20 1.16 -11.08 5.30
N GLN A 21 2.08 -10.34 5.92
CA GLN A 21 2.14 -10.16 7.37
C GLN A 21 1.04 -9.24 7.92
N GLY A 22 0.23 -8.62 7.06
CA GLY A 22 -0.89 -7.77 7.44
C GLY A 22 -0.51 -6.36 7.88
N GLY A 23 0.69 -5.90 7.56
CA GLY A 23 1.16 -4.56 7.88
C GLY A 23 0.63 -3.46 6.97
N VAL A 24 -0.18 -3.78 5.94
CA VAL A 24 -0.66 -2.84 4.93
C VAL A 24 -2.17 -2.63 5.02
N THR A 25 -2.60 -1.37 5.10
CA THR A 25 -4.02 -1.00 5.01
C THR A 25 -4.26 0.08 3.95
N LEU A 26 -5.44 0.05 3.33
CA LEU A 26 -5.96 1.07 2.43
C LEU A 26 -7.25 1.62 3.05
N ASP A 27 -7.26 2.90 3.40
CA ASP A 27 -8.37 3.56 4.12
C ASP A 27 -8.80 2.80 5.39
N GLY A 28 -7.83 2.22 6.09
CA GLY A 28 -8.05 1.43 7.29
C GLY A 28 -8.43 -0.03 7.04
N ALA A 29 -8.82 -0.42 5.82
CA ALA A 29 -9.08 -1.80 5.46
C ALA A 29 -7.77 -2.56 5.17
N ARG A 30 -7.61 -3.76 5.75
CA ARG A 30 -6.42 -4.59 5.51
C ARG A 30 -6.34 -5.03 4.04
N VAL A 31 -5.18 -4.86 3.44
CA VAL A 31 -4.87 -5.47 2.14
C VAL A 31 -4.42 -6.91 2.39
N ALA A 32 -5.18 -7.89 1.89
CA ALA A 32 -4.92 -9.30 2.14
C ALA A 32 -4.10 -9.98 1.03
N GLU A 33 -4.20 -9.51 -0.21
CA GLU A 33 -3.56 -10.12 -1.37
C GLU A 33 -2.73 -9.09 -2.14
N TRP A 34 -1.44 -9.38 -2.32
CA TRP A 34 -0.48 -8.41 -2.87
C TRP A 34 -0.49 -8.38 -4.40
N ARG A 35 -1.06 -9.42 -5.02
CA ARG A 35 -1.22 -9.53 -6.48
C ARG A 35 -2.54 -8.96 -6.98
N THR A 36 -3.48 -8.66 -6.10
CA THR A 36 -4.78 -8.13 -6.50
C THR A 36 -4.66 -6.66 -6.89
N PRO A 37 -5.10 -6.27 -8.10
CA PRO A 37 -5.20 -4.87 -8.46
C PRO A 37 -6.19 -4.16 -7.54
N VAL A 38 -5.80 -2.99 -7.03
CA VAL A 38 -6.70 -2.12 -6.26
C VAL A 38 -6.97 -0.85 -7.07
N THR A 39 -8.23 -0.42 -7.07
CA THR A 39 -8.62 0.89 -7.62
C THR A 39 -8.95 1.81 -6.44
N PRO A 40 -7.95 2.52 -5.88
CA PRO A 40 -8.17 3.40 -4.76
C PRO A 40 -9.05 4.59 -5.17
N ALA A 41 -9.90 5.04 -4.25
CA ALA A 41 -10.60 6.31 -4.41
C ALA A 41 -9.60 7.48 -4.47
N PRO A 42 -9.95 8.61 -5.11
CA PRO A 42 -9.12 9.81 -5.07
C PRO A 42 -8.84 10.23 -3.62
N GLY A 43 -7.56 10.37 -3.27
CA GLY A 43 -7.16 10.74 -1.91
C GLY A 43 -7.15 9.60 -0.90
N ALA A 44 -7.32 8.34 -1.33
CA ALA A 44 -7.20 7.18 -0.45
C ALA A 44 -5.84 7.15 0.28
N VAL A 45 -5.85 6.70 1.52
CA VAL A 45 -4.65 6.61 2.37
C VAL A 45 -4.13 5.18 2.38
N LEU A 46 -2.91 5.01 1.88
CA LEU A 46 -2.18 3.75 1.97
C LEU A 46 -1.21 3.83 3.16
N LYS A 47 -1.31 2.86 4.07
CA LYS A 47 -0.55 2.84 5.32
C LYS A 47 0.23 1.52 5.47
N VAL A 48 1.46 1.63 5.96
CA VAL A 48 2.36 0.54 6.32
C VAL A 48 2.79 0.69 7.78
N GLY A 49 2.32 -0.21 8.64
CA GLY A 49 2.55 -0.13 10.08
C GLY A 49 2.03 1.18 10.70
N PRO A 50 2.52 1.59 11.88
CA PRO A 50 1.95 2.72 12.62
C PRO A 50 2.39 4.11 12.11
N ARG A 51 3.56 4.22 11.48
CA ARG A 51 4.23 5.51 11.22
C ARG A 51 4.36 5.89 9.74
N HIS A 52 4.17 4.96 8.81
CA HIS A 52 4.37 5.23 7.38
C HIS A 52 3.04 5.21 6.66
N PHE A 53 2.62 6.35 6.13
CA PHE A 53 1.40 6.46 5.33
C PHE A 53 1.57 7.52 4.26
N VAL A 54 0.91 7.30 3.13
CA VAL A 54 0.87 8.25 2.00
C VAL A 54 -0.56 8.40 1.54
N ARG A 55 -0.87 9.58 1.01
CA ARG A 55 -2.12 9.81 0.30
C ARG A 55 -1.91 9.52 -1.18
N LEU A 56 -2.74 8.63 -1.74
CA LEU A 56 -2.71 8.29 -3.16
C LEU A 56 -3.41 9.39 -3.96
N VAL A 57 -2.71 9.88 -4.98
CA VAL A 57 -3.23 10.82 -5.97
C VAL A 57 -3.18 10.15 -7.33
N ARG A 58 -4.19 10.39 -8.16
CA ARG A 58 -4.16 9.93 -9.55
C ARG A 58 -3.14 10.81 -10.28
N ALA A 59 -2.11 10.19 -10.85
CA ALA A 59 -1.31 10.86 -11.86
C ALA A 59 -2.23 11.11 -13.08
N GLY A 60 -2.33 12.38 -13.48
CA GLY A 60 -3.15 12.81 -14.62
C GLY A 60 -2.78 12.09 -15.91
#